data_AF-A0A950NP35-F1
#
_entry.id   AF-A0A950NP35-F1
#
_cell.length_a   1.000
_cell.length_b   1.000
_cell.length_c   1.000
_cell.angle_alpha   90.00
_cell.angle_beta   90.00
_cell.angle_gamma   90.00
#
_symmetry.space_group_name_H-M   'P 1'
#
loop_
_entity.id
_entity.type
_entity.pdbx_description
1 polymer ?
#
loop_
_entity_poly.entity_id
_entity_poly.type
_entity_poly.pdbx_seq_one_letter_code
_entity_poly.pdbx_strand_id
1 'polypeptide(L)'
;ELHGHALGNLVIVGLAEMLGDFMSALDAAGGLVHAIGRVLPATTDPVVLKADVEGRPVQGQVAVQNSTGRVRKVELVPGDAVACPDAVAAIAAADQIVLAPGSLFTSLVPVLCVRELREAVVGAGGRVVQVANLRPQIPETEGLDATDHLAAVLDHGGRVDDFLYEPGADLAVDEEAVGRLGVRAVPAQVTGPGGETHDPARLAVALAALL
;
A
#
# COMPACT_ATOMS: atom_id res chain seq x y z
N GLU A 1 -14.80 -29.92 7.08
CA GLU A 1 -13.46 -29.52 6.63
C GLU A 1 -13.42 -28.01 6.49
N LEU A 2 -12.31 -27.35 6.82
CA LEU A 2 -12.18 -25.88 6.82
C LEU A 2 -12.12 -25.25 5.42
N HIS A 3 -12.65 -25.90 4.38
CA HIS A 3 -12.74 -25.42 2.97
C HIS A 3 -11.51 -24.68 2.40
N GLY A 4 -10.29 -24.95 2.89
CA GLY A 4 -9.08 -24.24 2.48
C GLY A 4 -8.91 -22.82 3.06
N HIS A 5 -9.70 -22.43 4.06
CA HIS A 5 -9.54 -21.15 4.75
C HIS A 5 -8.24 -21.12 5.56
N ALA A 6 -7.48 -20.03 5.41
CA ALA A 6 -6.30 -19.77 6.23
C ALA A 6 -6.69 -19.70 7.71
N LEU A 7 -5.98 -20.44 8.57
CA LEU A 7 -6.25 -20.51 10.01
C LEU A 7 -6.27 -19.11 10.65
N GLY A 8 -5.37 -18.21 10.25
CA GLY A 8 -5.32 -16.84 10.75
C GLY A 8 -6.62 -16.06 10.52
N ASN A 9 -7.27 -16.23 9.37
CA ASN A 9 -8.54 -15.56 9.09
C ASN A 9 -9.64 -16.04 10.03
N LEU A 10 -9.69 -17.34 10.31
CA LEU A 10 -10.66 -17.92 11.23
C LEU A 10 -10.44 -17.46 12.67
N VAL A 11 -9.18 -17.31 13.07
CA VAL A 11 -8.82 -16.76 14.39
C VAL A 11 -9.28 -15.31 14.50
N ILE A 12 -9.00 -14.46 13.50
CA ILE A 12 -9.42 -13.05 13.50
C ILE A 12 -10.95 -12.94 13.54
N VAL A 13 -11.67 -13.72 12.71
CA VAL A 13 -13.14 -13.72 12.69
C VAL A 13 -13.70 -14.19 14.04
N GLY A 14 -13.18 -15.28 14.60
CA GLY A 14 -13.64 -15.80 15.89
C GLY A 14 -13.39 -14.82 17.04
N LEU A 15 -12.23 -14.15 17.06
CA LEU A 15 -11.94 -13.10 18.03
C LEU A 15 -12.88 -11.89 17.86
N ALA A 16 -13.17 -11.48 16.62
CA ALA A 16 -14.10 -10.39 16.34
C ALA A 16 -15.52 -10.70 16.82
N GLU A 17 -16.01 -11.92 16.60
CA GLU A 17 -17.30 -12.39 17.11
C GLU A 17 -17.33 -12.45 18.64
N MET A 18 -16.26 -12.95 19.27
CA MET A 18 -16.17 -13.08 20.73
C MET A 18 -16.08 -11.73 21.45
N LEU A 19 -15.34 -10.78 20.88
CA LEU A 19 -15.10 -9.46 21.48
C LEU A 19 -16.13 -8.42 21.05
N GLY A 20 -16.89 -8.68 19.99
CA GLY A 20 -17.89 -7.77 19.44
C GLY A 20 -17.30 -6.54 18.75
N ASP A 21 -15.98 -6.52 18.53
CA ASP A 21 -15.23 -5.40 17.98
C ASP A 21 -14.02 -5.90 17.18
N PHE A 22 -13.90 -5.44 15.94
CA PHE A 22 -12.84 -5.87 15.04
C PHE A 22 -11.46 -5.37 15.47
N MET A 23 -11.38 -4.17 16.06
CA MET A 23 -10.11 -3.60 16.53
C MET A 23 -9.54 -4.40 17.70
N SER A 24 -10.39 -4.72 18.69
CA SER A 24 -10.04 -5.57 19.81
C SER A 24 -9.58 -6.96 19.37
N ALA A 25 -10.16 -7.50 18.29
CA ALA A 25 -9.73 -8.75 17.69
C ALA A 25 -8.33 -8.68 17.05
N LEU A 26 -8.01 -7.58 16.36
CA LEU A 26 -6.68 -7.35 15.81
C LEU A 26 -5.63 -7.19 16.91
N ASP A 27 -5.94 -6.42 17.96
CA ASP A 27 -5.03 -6.24 19.10
C ASP A 27 -4.81 -7.58 19.85
N ALA A 28 -5.87 -8.38 20.06
CA ALA A 28 -5.77 -9.71 20.65
C ALA A 28 -4.96 -10.69 19.77
N ALA A 29 -5.22 -10.71 18.46
CA ALA A 29 -4.46 -11.51 17.50
C ALA A 29 -2.98 -11.13 17.48
N GLY A 30 -2.66 -9.83 17.53
CA GLY A 30 -1.30 -9.31 17.66
C GLY A 30 -0.62 -9.79 18.94
N GLY A 31 -1.35 -9.77 20.07
CA GLY A 31 -0.86 -10.29 21.35
C GLY A 31 -0.52 -11.79 21.32
N LEU A 32 -1.33 -12.60 20.64
CA LEU A 32 -1.10 -14.05 20.50
C LEU A 32 0.19 -14.38 19.74
N VAL A 33 0.60 -13.52 18.80
CA VAL A 33 1.83 -13.71 18.01
C VAL A 33 2.99 -12.85 18.50
N HIS A 34 2.83 -12.17 19.64
CA HIS A 34 3.81 -11.25 20.20
C HIS A 34 4.30 -10.19 19.19
N ALA A 35 3.36 -9.65 18.39
CA ALA A 35 3.66 -8.60 17.43
C ALA A 35 4.19 -7.34 18.13
N ILE A 36 5.16 -6.67 17.50
CA ILE A 36 5.66 -5.37 17.93
C ILE A 36 5.00 -4.30 17.05
N GLY A 37 4.31 -3.34 17.66
CA GLY A 37 3.52 -2.32 16.96
C GLY A 37 2.03 -2.66 16.90
N ARG A 38 1.28 -1.94 16.06
CA ARG A 38 -0.17 -2.14 15.86
C ARG A 38 -0.49 -2.34 14.38
N VAL A 39 -1.49 -3.17 14.11
CA VAL A 39 -2.07 -3.35 12.77
C VAL A 39 -3.45 -2.73 12.79
N LEU A 40 -3.66 -1.71 11.95
CA LEU A 40 -4.89 -0.94 11.90
C LEU A 40 -5.50 -1.10 10.50
N PRO A 41 -6.82 -1.31 10.38
CA PRO A 41 -7.47 -1.36 9.08
C PRO A 41 -7.52 0.04 8.46
N ALA A 42 -7.54 0.11 7.12
CA ALA A 42 -7.65 1.39 6.43
C ALA A 42 -9.01 2.08 6.70
N THR A 43 -10.07 1.28 6.84
CA THR A 43 -11.44 1.72 7.08
C THR A 43 -12.11 0.78 8.08
N THR A 44 -13.04 1.30 8.86
CA THR A 44 -13.92 0.50 9.73
C THR A 44 -15.14 -0.03 9.00
N ASP A 45 -15.41 0.48 7.80
CA ASP A 45 -16.55 0.08 6.98
C ASP A 45 -16.18 -1.03 5.99
N PRO A 46 -17.09 -1.96 5.70
CA PRO A 46 -16.91 -2.92 4.62
C PRO A 46 -16.88 -2.17 3.27
N VAL A 47 -15.84 -2.42 2.48
CA VAL A 47 -15.65 -1.80 1.16
C VAL A 47 -15.36 -2.83 0.08
N VAL A 48 -15.71 -2.49 -1.15
CA VAL A 48 -15.37 -3.25 -2.36
C VAL A 48 -14.52 -2.38 -3.26
N LEU A 49 -13.42 -2.95 -3.76
CA LEU A 49 -12.57 -2.30 -4.74
C LEU A 49 -13.27 -2.24 -6.10
N LYS A 50 -13.19 -1.09 -6.76
CA LYS A 50 -13.63 -0.90 -8.15
C LYS A 50 -12.54 -0.18 -8.94
N ALA A 51 -12.37 -0.56 -10.20
CA ALA A 51 -11.43 0.07 -11.10
C ALA A 51 -12.06 0.38 -12.46
N ASP A 52 -11.56 1.44 -13.11
CA ASP A 52 -11.76 1.68 -14.54
C ASP A 52 -10.58 1.09 -15.31
N VAL A 53 -10.82 0.03 -16.08
CA VAL A 53 -9.84 -0.64 -16.92
C VAL A 53 -10.16 -0.35 -18.37
N GLU A 54 -9.42 0.60 -18.96
CA GLU A 54 -9.62 1.05 -20.33
C GLU A 54 -11.05 1.54 -20.69
N GLY A 55 -11.78 2.10 -19.73
CA GLY A 55 -13.17 2.54 -19.89
C GLY A 55 -14.19 1.49 -19.45
N ARG A 56 -13.75 0.32 -19.00
CA ARG A 56 -14.62 -0.76 -18.49
C ARG A 56 -14.59 -0.80 -16.96
N PRO A 57 -15.75 -0.75 -16.28
CA PRO A 57 -15.79 -0.91 -14.84
C PRO A 57 -15.52 -2.38 -14.46
N VAL A 58 -14.58 -2.59 -13.55
CA VAL A 58 -14.26 -3.90 -12.94
C VAL A 58 -14.44 -3.77 -11.44
N GLN A 59 -15.12 -4.73 -10.80
CA GLN A 59 -15.43 -4.70 -9.37
C GLN A 59 -14.95 -5.98 -8.67
N GLY A 60 -14.40 -5.80 -7.47
CA GLY A 60 -13.81 -6.84 -6.64
C GLY A 60 -12.29 -6.89 -6.79
N GLN A 61 -11.57 -6.94 -5.66
CA GLN A 61 -10.09 -6.90 -5.63
C GLN A 61 -9.46 -7.97 -6.53
N VAL A 62 -9.93 -9.21 -6.44
CA VAL A 62 -9.44 -10.32 -7.27
C VAL A 62 -9.69 -10.07 -8.76
N ALA A 63 -10.84 -9.51 -9.13
CA ALA A 63 -11.16 -9.21 -10.52
C ALA A 63 -10.29 -8.07 -11.07
N VAL A 64 -10.04 -7.04 -10.26
CA VAL A 64 -9.15 -5.92 -10.63
C VAL A 64 -7.70 -6.41 -10.79
N GLN A 65 -7.18 -7.20 -9.84
CA GLN A 65 -5.83 -7.74 -9.88
C GLN A 65 -5.56 -8.59 -11.13
N ASN A 66 -6.57 -9.34 -11.59
CA ASN A 66 -6.49 -10.22 -12.76
C ASN A 66 -7.03 -9.58 -14.04
N SER A 67 -7.38 -8.30 -14.02
CA SER A 67 -7.90 -7.61 -15.20
C SER A 67 -6.80 -7.36 -16.23
N THR A 68 -7.12 -7.56 -17.50
CA THR A 68 -6.22 -7.22 -18.62
C THR A 68 -6.56 -5.83 -19.15
N GLY A 69 -5.50 -5.07 -19.47
CA GLY A 69 -5.57 -3.69 -19.94
C GLY A 69 -5.16 -2.69 -18.86
N ARG A 70 -4.94 -1.43 -19.25
CA ARG A 70 -4.45 -0.40 -18.34
C ARG A 70 -5.53 0.05 -17.35
N VAL A 71 -5.24 -0.10 -16.05
CA VAL A 71 -6.02 0.52 -14.98
C VAL A 71 -5.82 2.04 -15.03
N ARG A 72 -6.91 2.80 -15.16
CA ARG A 72 -6.88 4.27 -15.21
C ARG A 72 -7.17 4.91 -13.87
N LYS A 73 -8.07 4.29 -13.09
CA LYS A 73 -8.54 4.82 -11.82
C LYS A 73 -9.01 3.69 -10.92
N VAL A 74 -8.76 3.82 -9.62
CA VAL A 74 -9.27 2.96 -8.57
C VAL A 74 -10.14 3.77 -7.60
N GLU A 75 -11.20 3.15 -7.10
CA GLU A 75 -12.09 3.71 -6.08
C GLU A 75 -12.64 2.61 -5.16
N LEU A 76 -13.10 3.01 -3.97
CA LEU A 76 -13.81 2.13 -3.04
C LEU A 76 -15.32 2.35 -3.14
N VAL A 77 -16.08 1.28 -2.92
CA VAL A 77 -17.54 1.31 -2.84
C VAL A 77 -17.97 0.69 -1.51
N PRO A 78 -18.68 1.43 -0.63
CA PRO A 78 -19.05 2.84 -0.77
C PRO A 78 -17.84 3.79 -0.73
N GLY A 79 -17.95 4.95 -1.39
CA GLY A 79 -16.85 5.90 -1.55
C GLY A 79 -16.64 6.86 -0.37
N ASP A 80 -17.56 6.84 0.59
CA ASP A 80 -17.56 7.62 1.83
C ASP A 80 -17.24 6.76 3.07
N ALA A 81 -16.58 5.62 2.87
CA ALA A 81 -16.11 4.74 3.92
C ALA A 81 -15.22 5.49 4.93
N VAL A 82 -15.51 5.31 6.22
CA VAL A 82 -14.86 6.01 7.32
C VAL A 82 -13.52 5.36 7.67
N ALA A 83 -12.46 6.16 7.70
CA ALA A 83 -11.15 5.69 8.10
C ALA A 83 -11.11 5.22 9.56
N CYS A 84 -10.21 4.29 9.87
CA CYS A 84 -9.88 3.98 11.25
C CYS A 84 -9.27 5.23 11.93
N PRO A 85 -9.88 5.77 13.02
CA PRO A 85 -9.38 6.98 13.66
C PRO A 85 -7.96 6.84 14.20
N ASP A 86 -7.61 5.65 14.71
CA ASP A 86 -6.26 5.34 15.18
C ASP A 86 -5.24 5.38 14.04
N ALA A 87 -5.64 4.98 12.83
CA ALA A 87 -4.76 5.02 11.65
C ALA A 87 -4.51 6.47 11.20
N VAL A 88 -5.56 7.29 11.17
CA VAL A 88 -5.46 8.74 10.90
C VAL A 88 -4.52 9.41 11.91
N ALA A 89 -4.70 9.13 13.19
CA ALA A 89 -3.86 9.69 14.26
C ALA A 89 -2.39 9.24 14.14
N ALA A 90 -2.15 7.95 13.86
CA ALA A 90 -0.82 7.41 13.67
C ALA A 90 -0.10 8.05 12.47
N ILE A 91 -0.79 8.21 11.33
CA ILE A 91 -0.24 8.88 10.15
C ILE A 91 0.11 10.34 10.45
N ALA A 92 -0.79 11.08 11.12
CA ALA A 92 -0.58 12.48 11.43
C ALA A 92 0.62 12.71 12.38
N ALA A 93 0.90 11.76 13.28
CA ALA A 93 1.98 11.82 14.25
C ALA A 93 3.30 11.18 13.75
N ALA A 94 3.31 10.53 12.59
CA ALA A 94 4.47 9.80 12.12
C ALA A 94 5.62 10.74 11.68
N ASP A 95 6.84 10.42 12.10
CA ASP A 95 8.06 11.06 11.59
C ASP A 95 8.35 10.65 10.13
N GLN A 96 7.94 9.44 9.76
CA GLN A 96 8.04 8.89 8.42
C GLN A 96 6.85 7.98 8.11
N ILE A 97 6.27 8.14 6.93
CA ILE A 97 5.20 7.31 6.37
C ILE A 97 5.80 6.56 5.19
N VAL A 98 5.75 5.23 5.24
CA VAL A 98 6.28 4.39 4.17
C VAL A 98 5.13 3.79 3.37
N LEU A 99 5.02 4.19 2.10
CA LEU A 99 4.18 3.51 1.11
C LEU A 99 4.99 2.31 0.62
N ALA A 100 4.96 1.26 1.44
CA ALA A 100 5.76 0.04 1.32
C ALA A 100 5.46 -0.71 0.01
N PRO A 101 6.41 -1.50 -0.51
CA PRO A 101 6.21 -2.15 -1.80
C PRO A 101 5.03 -3.12 -1.75
N GLY A 102 4.31 -3.24 -2.87
CA GLY A 102 3.11 -4.05 -2.95
C GLY A 102 2.31 -3.77 -4.23
N SER A 103 1.22 -4.52 -4.40
CA SER A 103 0.31 -4.31 -5.53
C SER A 103 -0.18 -2.86 -5.61
N LEU A 104 0.12 -2.22 -6.74
CA LEU A 104 -0.14 -0.79 -6.92
C LEU A 104 -1.63 -0.48 -6.80
N PHE A 105 -2.46 -1.12 -7.63
CA PHE A 105 -3.88 -0.79 -7.74
C PHE A 105 -4.77 -1.58 -6.78
N THR A 106 -4.24 -2.65 -6.18
CA THR A 106 -5.00 -3.53 -5.28
C THR A 106 -4.47 -3.60 -3.85
N SER A 107 -3.41 -2.88 -3.51
CA SER A 107 -2.93 -2.74 -2.12
C SER A 107 -2.55 -1.30 -1.73
N LEU A 108 -1.78 -0.60 -2.57
CA LEU A 108 -1.31 0.75 -2.24
C LEU A 108 -2.36 1.84 -2.49
N VAL A 109 -2.75 2.02 -3.75
CA VAL A 109 -3.74 3.02 -4.16
C VAL A 109 -5.08 2.88 -3.40
N PRO A 110 -5.62 1.67 -3.14
CA PRO A 110 -6.88 1.53 -2.40
C PRO A 110 -6.86 2.14 -1.00
N VAL A 111 -5.72 2.13 -0.30
CA VAL A 111 -5.60 2.75 1.02
C VAL A 111 -5.76 4.27 0.91
N LEU A 112 -5.20 4.87 -0.14
CA LEU A 112 -5.34 6.30 -0.44
C LEU A 112 -6.72 6.67 -1.02
N CYS A 113 -7.54 5.69 -1.42
CA CYS A 113 -8.93 5.96 -1.78
C CYS A 113 -9.79 6.31 -0.56
N VAL A 114 -9.40 5.90 0.66
CA VAL A 114 -10.03 6.35 1.91
C VAL A 114 -9.64 7.82 2.14
N ARG A 115 -10.63 8.72 2.04
CA ARG A 115 -10.38 10.17 2.01
C ARG A 115 -9.60 10.68 3.22
N GLU A 116 -9.98 10.28 4.42
CA GLU A 116 -9.35 10.79 5.65
C GLU A 116 -7.90 10.30 5.80
N LEU A 117 -7.58 9.09 5.33
CA LEU A 117 -6.19 8.61 5.30
C LEU A 117 -5.36 9.38 4.28
N ARG A 118 -5.90 9.62 3.07
CA ARG A 118 -5.21 10.43 2.06
C ARG A 118 -4.93 11.84 2.57
N GLU A 119 -5.93 12.48 3.18
CA GLU A 119 -5.78 13.81 3.77
C GLU A 119 -4.74 13.81 4.90
N ALA A 120 -4.72 12.77 5.74
CA ALA A 120 -3.71 12.62 6.78
C ALA A 120 -2.30 12.47 6.20
N VAL A 121 -2.10 11.64 5.15
CA VAL A 121 -0.79 11.47 4.49
C VAL A 121 -0.33 12.78 3.86
N VAL A 122 -1.23 13.49 3.16
CA VAL A 122 -0.91 14.78 2.52
C VAL A 122 -0.52 15.84 3.57
N GLY A 123 -1.29 15.92 4.66
CA GLY A 123 -1.09 16.90 5.74
C GLY A 123 -0.04 16.52 6.79
N ALA A 124 0.55 15.33 6.72
CA ALA A 124 1.50 14.85 7.70
C ALA A 124 2.77 15.72 7.78
N GLY A 125 3.30 15.93 8.99
CA GLY A 125 4.57 16.63 9.18
C GLY A 125 5.79 15.78 8.82
N GLY A 126 5.67 14.46 8.92
CA GLY A 126 6.72 13.51 8.57
C GLY A 126 6.97 13.37 7.07
N ARG A 127 8.06 12.67 6.73
CA ARG A 127 8.39 12.36 5.33
C ARG A 127 7.53 11.23 4.79
N VAL A 128 7.04 11.36 3.57
CA VAL A 128 6.34 10.27 2.87
C VAL A 128 7.28 9.63 1.86
N VAL A 129 7.65 8.38 2.10
CA VAL A 129 8.56 7.61 1.25
C VAL A 129 7.77 6.53 0.52
N GLN A 130 7.78 6.55 -0.81
CA GLN A 130 7.29 5.42 -1.61
C GLN A 130 8.46 4.51 -1.97
N VAL A 131 8.29 3.21 -1.74
CA VAL A 131 9.27 2.19 -2.12
C VAL A 131 8.81 1.55 -3.43
N ALA A 132 9.65 1.63 -4.47
CA ALA A 132 9.36 1.03 -5.76
C ALA A 132 9.25 -0.50 -5.66
N ASN A 133 8.37 -1.09 -6.46
CA ASN A 133 8.38 -2.53 -6.67
C ASN A 133 9.64 -2.91 -7.47
N LEU A 134 10.14 -4.13 -7.27
CA LEU A 134 11.32 -4.63 -7.99
C LEU A 134 10.99 -5.10 -9.41
N ARG A 135 9.74 -5.53 -9.63
CA ARG A 135 9.28 -6.12 -10.89
C ARG A 135 7.80 -5.81 -11.14
N PRO A 136 7.34 -5.85 -12.40
CA PRO A 136 5.94 -5.71 -12.72
C PRO A 136 5.10 -6.84 -12.10
N GLN A 137 3.87 -6.53 -11.74
CA GLN A 137 2.87 -7.52 -11.33
C GLN A 137 1.88 -7.72 -12.46
N ILE A 138 2.05 -8.80 -13.21
CA ILE A 138 1.21 -9.10 -14.38
C ILE A 138 -0.07 -9.81 -13.93
N PRO A 139 -1.26 -9.40 -14.43
CA PRO A 139 -1.50 -8.36 -15.44
C PRO A 139 -1.64 -6.92 -14.89
N GLU A 140 -1.83 -6.75 -13.58
CA GLU A 140 -2.15 -5.48 -12.90
C GLU A 140 -1.34 -4.25 -13.36
N THR A 141 -0.02 -4.39 -13.52
CA THR A 141 0.90 -3.30 -13.88
C THR A 141 1.67 -3.60 -15.16
N GLU A 142 1.10 -4.41 -16.06
CA GLU A 142 1.75 -4.73 -17.33
C GLU A 142 2.00 -3.46 -18.16
N GLY A 143 3.24 -3.30 -18.64
CA GLY A 143 3.66 -2.14 -19.44
C GLY A 143 3.87 -0.85 -18.66
N LEU A 144 3.81 -0.87 -17.32
CA LEU A 144 4.16 0.25 -16.45
C LEU A 144 5.60 0.11 -15.96
N ASP A 145 6.33 1.22 -15.90
CA ASP A 145 7.60 1.29 -15.17
C ASP A 145 7.41 1.77 -13.71
N ALA A 146 8.48 1.84 -12.92
CA ALA A 146 8.35 2.29 -11.53
C ALA A 146 8.02 3.80 -11.42
N THR A 147 8.37 4.60 -12.43
CA THR A 147 7.97 6.01 -12.51
C THR A 147 6.46 6.15 -12.73
N ASP A 148 5.86 5.29 -13.57
CA ASP A 148 4.41 5.21 -13.74
C ASP A 148 3.71 4.82 -12.44
N HIS A 149 4.33 3.97 -11.61
CA HIS A 149 3.79 3.61 -10.30
C HIS A 149 3.76 4.83 -9.35
N LEU A 150 4.80 5.65 -9.37
CA LEU A 150 4.83 6.92 -8.64
C LEU A 150 3.73 7.86 -9.15
N ALA A 151 3.64 8.04 -10.47
CA ALA A 151 2.62 8.88 -11.09
C ALA A 151 1.21 8.44 -10.71
N ALA A 152 0.94 7.13 -10.70
CA ALA A 152 -0.35 6.60 -10.29
C ALA A 152 -0.70 6.95 -8.83
N VAL A 153 0.26 6.91 -7.89
CA VAL A 153 0.02 7.33 -6.50
C VAL A 153 -0.33 8.82 -6.43
N LEU A 154 0.41 9.67 -7.15
CA LEU A 154 0.18 11.11 -7.19
C LEU A 154 -1.15 11.47 -7.86
N ASP A 155 -1.52 10.80 -8.96
CA ASP A 155 -2.78 10.96 -9.68
C ASP A 155 -4.00 10.60 -8.82
N HIS A 156 -3.83 9.71 -7.83
CA HIS A 156 -4.85 9.38 -6.83
C HIS A 156 -4.82 10.32 -5.61
N GLY A 157 -4.10 11.43 -5.70
CA GLY A 157 -4.02 12.46 -4.67
C GLY A 157 -3.12 12.08 -3.49
N GLY A 158 -2.23 11.10 -3.66
CA GLY A 158 -1.19 10.81 -2.70
C GLY A 158 -0.11 11.89 -2.67
N ARG A 159 0.65 11.91 -1.58
CA ARG A 159 1.90 12.69 -1.44
C ARG A 159 3.06 11.72 -1.39
N VAL A 160 4.17 12.08 -2.04
CA VAL A 160 5.44 11.37 -1.94
C VAL A 160 6.54 12.43 -1.93
N ASP A 161 7.42 12.38 -0.94
CA ASP A 161 8.59 13.25 -0.85
C ASP A 161 9.83 12.55 -1.43
N ASP A 162 9.97 11.26 -1.13
CA ASP A 162 11.09 10.42 -1.51
C ASP A 162 10.61 9.15 -2.26
N PHE A 163 11.18 8.90 -3.43
CA PHE A 163 10.93 7.68 -4.21
C PHE A 163 12.16 6.77 -4.13
N LEU A 164 12.11 5.80 -3.22
CA LEU A 164 13.18 4.85 -2.98
C LEU A 164 13.09 3.68 -3.96
N TYR A 165 14.18 3.39 -4.66
CA TYR A 165 14.19 2.33 -5.66
C TYR A 165 15.53 1.58 -5.71
N GLU A 166 15.50 0.34 -6.22
CA GLU A 166 16.69 -0.48 -6.46
C GLU A 166 17.26 -0.19 -7.86
N PRO A 167 18.50 0.34 -7.98
CA PRO A 167 19.14 0.50 -9.27
C PRO A 167 19.33 -0.83 -10.00
N GLY A 168 18.83 -0.90 -11.23
CA GLY A 168 18.95 -2.10 -12.07
C GLY A 168 17.94 -3.20 -11.77
N ALA A 169 16.89 -2.90 -10.99
CA ALA A 169 15.71 -3.76 -10.90
C ALA A 169 14.95 -3.87 -12.24
N ASP A 170 14.06 -4.86 -12.36
CA ASP A 170 13.28 -5.11 -13.59
C ASP A 170 12.34 -3.95 -13.92
N LEU A 171 11.84 -3.25 -12.89
CA LEU A 171 11.10 -1.99 -13.06
C LEU A 171 12.08 -0.82 -13.18
N ALA A 172 12.20 -0.30 -14.40
CA ALA A 172 13.02 0.88 -14.68
C ALA A 172 12.49 2.14 -13.97
N VAL A 173 13.40 3.06 -13.65
CA VAL A 173 13.09 4.38 -13.06
C VAL A 173 13.72 5.46 -13.92
N ASP A 174 12.92 6.45 -14.32
CA ASP A 174 13.39 7.70 -14.93
C ASP A 174 13.52 8.75 -13.82
N GLU A 175 14.73 8.94 -13.29
CA GLU A 175 14.99 9.92 -12.22
C GLU A 175 14.64 11.36 -12.63
N GLU A 176 14.77 11.70 -13.92
CA GLU A 176 14.40 13.03 -14.40
C GLU A 176 12.88 13.22 -14.35
N ALA A 177 12.12 12.20 -14.73
CA ALA A 177 10.67 12.20 -14.59
C ALA A 177 10.23 12.29 -13.12
N VAL A 178 10.86 11.52 -12.22
CA VAL A 178 10.62 11.60 -10.77
C VAL A 178 10.84 13.03 -10.27
N GLY A 179 11.95 13.68 -10.69
CA GLY A 179 12.24 15.07 -10.36
C GLY A 179 11.21 16.07 -10.92
N ARG A 180 10.71 15.85 -12.16
CA ARG A 180 9.63 16.67 -12.75
C ARG A 180 8.31 16.56 -12.00
N LEU A 181 8.07 15.45 -11.30
CA LEU A 181 6.92 15.25 -10.41
C LEU A 181 7.11 15.91 -9.03
N GLY A 182 8.26 16.56 -8.78
CA GLY A 182 8.56 17.21 -7.50
C GLY A 182 9.01 16.26 -6.39
N VAL A 183 9.38 15.02 -6.74
CA VAL A 183 9.78 13.96 -5.80
C VAL A 183 11.29 13.75 -5.89
N ARG A 184 11.95 13.43 -4.77
CA ARG A 184 13.38 13.09 -4.78
C ARG A 184 13.55 11.60 -5.12
N ALA A 185 14.25 11.29 -6.20
CA ALA A 185 14.68 9.92 -6.50
C ALA A 185 15.79 9.49 -5.51
N VAL A 186 15.64 8.32 -4.89
CA VAL A 186 16.57 7.79 -3.89
C VAL A 186 17.01 6.38 -4.30
N PRO A 187 18.16 6.23 -4.99
CA PRO A 187 18.70 4.92 -5.30
C PRO A 187 19.24 4.25 -4.04
N ALA A 188 18.82 3.00 -3.77
CA ALA A 188 19.30 2.21 -2.64
C ALA A 188 19.37 0.72 -2.97
N GLN A 189 20.41 0.03 -2.50
CA GLN A 189 20.53 -1.42 -2.61
C GLN A 189 19.63 -2.09 -1.56
N VAL A 190 18.44 -2.51 -1.95
CA VAL A 190 17.37 -3.02 -1.07
C VAL A 190 16.88 -4.41 -1.45
N THR A 191 17.45 -5.03 -2.48
CA THR A 191 17.17 -6.42 -2.86
C THR A 191 17.91 -7.42 -1.97
N GLY A 192 17.25 -8.56 -1.73
CA GLY A 192 17.82 -9.71 -1.04
C GLY A 192 18.56 -10.67 -1.96
N PRO A 193 19.14 -11.74 -1.40
CA PRO A 193 19.79 -12.80 -2.17
C PRO A 193 18.80 -13.38 -3.19
N GLY A 194 19.15 -13.32 -4.48
CA GLY A 194 18.31 -13.78 -5.58
C GLY A 194 17.55 -12.68 -6.32
N GLY A 195 17.56 -11.42 -5.85
CA GLY A 195 17.03 -10.27 -6.59
C GLY A 195 15.50 -10.21 -6.73
N GLU A 196 14.77 -11.20 -6.22
CA GLU A 196 13.32 -11.32 -6.40
C GLU A 196 12.49 -10.60 -5.34
N THR A 197 13.07 -10.32 -4.18
CA THR A 197 12.38 -9.72 -3.03
C THR A 197 13.24 -8.68 -2.37
N HIS A 198 12.61 -7.73 -1.70
CA HIS A 198 13.29 -6.77 -0.85
C HIS A 198 13.91 -7.49 0.35
N ASP A 199 15.15 -7.14 0.69
CA ASP A 199 15.80 -7.51 1.93
C ASP A 199 15.31 -6.57 3.05
N PRO A 200 14.63 -7.08 4.10
CA PRO A 200 14.10 -6.24 5.16
C PRO A 200 15.17 -5.43 5.90
N ALA A 201 16.37 -5.97 6.09
CA ALA A 201 17.44 -5.28 6.82
C ALA A 201 18.03 -4.14 5.99
N ARG A 202 18.27 -4.37 4.69
CA ARG A 202 18.74 -3.32 3.78
C ARG A 202 17.70 -2.21 3.60
N LEU A 203 16.44 -2.58 3.44
CA LEU A 203 15.35 -1.62 3.33
C LEU A 203 15.22 -0.79 4.61
N ALA A 204 15.33 -1.40 5.79
CA ALA A 204 15.32 -0.68 7.07
C ALA A 204 16.48 0.32 7.17
N VAL A 205 17.70 -0.05 6.76
CA VAL A 205 18.86 0.88 6.75
C VAL A 205 18.61 2.05 5.78
N ALA A 206 18.07 1.78 4.60
CA ALA A 206 17.80 2.81 3.61
C ALA A 206 16.71 3.78 4.08
N LEU A 207 15.62 3.28 4.67
CA LEU A 207 14.55 4.09 5.25
C LEU A 207 15.03 4.92 6.45
N ALA A 208 15.86 4.35 7.32
CA ALA A 208 16.43 5.04 8.47
C ALA A 208 17.34 6.21 8.07
N ALA A 209 18.01 6.12 6.91
CA ALA A 209 18.82 7.21 6.37
C ALA A 209 18.00 8.40 5.85
N LEU A 210 16.67 8.24 5.71
CA LEU A 210 15.74 9.27 5.25
C LEU A 210 15.01 9.97 6.40
N LEU A 211 15.15 9.52 7.65
CA LEU A 211 14.59 10.18 8.83
C LEU A 211 15.24 11.55 9.05
#